data_AF-A0A3M1X363-F1
#
_entry.id   AF-A0A3M1X363-F1
#
_cell.length_a   1.000
_cell.length_b   1.000
_cell.length_c   1.000
_cell.angle_alpha   90.00
_cell.angle_beta   90.00
_cell.angle_gamma   90.00
#
_symmetry.space_group_name_H-M   'P 1'
#
loop_
_entity.id
_entity.type
_entity.pdbx_description
1 polymer ?
#
loop_
_entity_poly.entity_id
_entity_poly.type
_entity_poly.pdbx_seq_one_letter_code
_entity_poly.pdbx_strand_id
1 'polypeptide(L)'
;MPSKHLTMLARVAEGFGPLISKIVFVGGAVMDLYVTDGTAPESRPTEDIDCLLNPRSAFDLYQWEQELEACGFTRNPAGGPAAWHYEDIRVLIAPPKSPLLGYANRWYEEAVFHAHFHQLPSGPRIRIFEPAYFVAAKLEALLQRGGQD
;
A
#
# COMPACT_ATOMS: atom_id res chain seq x y z
N MET A 1 3.48 7.67 21.43
CA MET A 1 3.70 6.37 20.77
C MET A 1 3.47 6.58 19.28
N PRO A 2 4.20 5.91 18.38
CA PRO A 2 3.90 5.98 16.96
C PRO A 2 2.44 5.54 16.73
N SER A 3 1.76 6.14 15.73
CA SER A 3 0.41 5.74 15.40
C SER A 3 0.38 4.27 14.98
N LYS A 4 -0.78 3.63 15.13
CA LYS A 4 -0.97 2.23 14.71
C LYS A 4 -0.57 2.03 13.24
N HIS A 5 -0.88 2.99 12.37
CA HIS A 5 -0.52 2.93 10.95
C HIS A 5 0.99 2.88 10.74
N LEU A 6 1.74 3.74 11.43
CA LEU A 6 3.21 3.77 11.32
C LEU A 6 3.85 2.46 11.78
N THR A 7 3.31 1.85 12.85
CA THR A 7 3.77 0.54 13.32
C THR A 7 3.49 -0.56 12.30
N MET A 8 2.29 -0.62 11.73
CA MET A 8 1.95 -1.61 10.70
C MET A 8 2.78 -1.41 9.43
N LEU A 9 2.97 -0.16 8.98
CA LEU A 9 3.78 0.17 7.82
C LEU A 9 5.22 -0.29 8.02
N ALA A 10 5.82 0.02 9.16
CA ALA A 10 7.19 -0.40 9.49
C ALA A 10 7.34 -1.92 9.42
N ARG A 11 6.39 -2.64 10.05
CA ARG A 11 6.43 -4.10 10.14
C ARG A 11 6.31 -4.77 8.78
N VAL A 12 5.34 -4.37 7.97
CA VAL A 12 5.14 -4.90 6.63
C VAL A 12 6.29 -4.51 5.70
N ALA A 13 6.82 -3.29 5.85
CA ALA A 13 7.95 -2.83 5.06
C ALA A 13 9.23 -3.63 5.34
N GLU A 14 9.52 -3.96 6.60
CA GLU A 14 10.59 -4.89 6.96
C GLU A 14 10.37 -6.26 6.31
N GLY A 15 9.12 -6.74 6.31
CA GLY A 15 8.73 -8.01 5.71
C GLY A 15 9.04 -8.12 4.23
N PHE A 16 8.88 -7.05 3.45
CA PHE A 16 9.22 -7.06 2.02
C PHE A 16 10.71 -7.26 1.75
N GLY A 17 11.59 -7.07 2.73
CA GLY A 17 13.03 -7.30 2.59
C GLY A 17 13.61 -6.63 1.33
N PRO A 18 14.32 -7.37 0.45
CA PRO A 18 14.88 -6.81 -0.78
C PRO A 18 13.85 -6.23 -1.76
N LEU A 19 12.58 -6.66 -1.67
CA LEU A 19 11.53 -6.25 -2.59
C LEU A 19 11.03 -4.83 -2.32
N ILE A 20 11.28 -4.28 -1.12
CA ILE A 20 10.71 -3.00 -0.66
C ILE A 20 10.91 -1.85 -1.65
N SER A 21 12.04 -1.80 -2.36
CA SER A 21 12.35 -0.75 -3.35
C SER A 21 11.43 -0.76 -4.58
N LYS A 22 10.77 -1.88 -4.85
CA LYS A 22 9.87 -2.09 -5.98
C LYS A 22 8.39 -1.97 -5.56
N ILE A 23 8.09 -1.87 -4.26
CA ILE A 23 6.74 -1.75 -3.72
C ILE A 23 6.40 -0.28 -3.46
N VAL A 24 5.18 0.12 -3.82
CA VAL A 24 4.63 1.44 -3.50
C VAL A 24 3.46 1.27 -2.54
N PHE A 25 3.56 1.89 -1.36
CA PHE A 25 2.53 1.87 -0.33
C PHE A 25 1.50 2.96 -0.61
N VAL A 26 0.22 2.59 -0.54
CA VAL A 26 -0.92 3.46 -0.83
C VAL A 26 -2.01 3.28 0.24
N GLY A 27 -3.21 3.81 0.00
CA GLY A 27 -4.37 3.51 0.83
C GLY A 27 -4.54 4.38 2.07
N GLY A 28 -5.21 3.84 3.09
CA GLY A 28 -5.51 4.54 4.34
C GLY A 28 -4.29 4.69 5.25
N ALA A 29 -3.50 3.63 5.38
CA ALA A 29 -2.40 3.55 6.35
C ALA A 29 -1.28 4.56 6.09
N VAL A 30 -1.09 5.01 4.84
CA VAL A 30 -0.07 6.02 4.52
C VAL A 30 -0.52 7.45 4.84
N MET A 31 -1.77 7.68 5.25
CA MET A 31 -2.31 9.02 5.51
C MET A 31 -1.47 9.81 6.51
N ASP A 32 -1.04 9.16 7.59
CA ASP A 32 -0.24 9.79 8.66
C ASP A 32 1.10 10.35 8.15
N LEU A 33 1.61 9.86 7.01
CA LEU A 33 2.84 10.37 6.39
C LEU A 33 2.64 11.69 5.63
N TYR A 34 1.40 12.06 5.32
CA TYR A 34 1.06 13.32 4.64
C TYR A 34 0.57 14.41 5.61
N VAL A 35 0.33 14.07 6.88
CA VAL A 35 -0.10 15.03 7.90
C VAL A 35 1.13 15.77 8.45
N THR A 36 1.18 17.07 8.22
CA THR A 36 2.28 17.94 8.68
C THR A 36 1.93 18.75 9.92
N ASP A 37 0.64 18.88 10.25
CA ASP A 37 0.16 19.57 11.43
C ASP A 37 0.03 18.59 12.60
N GLY A 38 0.87 18.75 13.62
CA GLY A 38 0.85 17.91 14.83
C GLY A 38 -0.39 18.08 15.71
N THR A 39 -1.26 19.06 15.39
CA THR A 39 -2.55 19.27 16.07
C THR A 39 -3.73 18.71 15.27
N ALA A 40 -3.48 18.17 14.08
CA ALA A 40 -4.51 17.53 13.27
C ALA A 40 -5.15 16.35 14.03
N PRO A 41 -6.44 16.06 13.79
CA PRO A 41 -7.08 14.86 14.33
C PRO A 41 -6.34 13.60 13.88
N GLU A 42 -6.42 12.54 14.68
CA GLU A 42 -5.95 11.23 14.25
C GLU A 42 -6.64 10.80 12.95
N SER A 43 -5.87 10.19 12.05
CA SER A 43 -6.43 9.67 10.82
C SER A 43 -7.40 8.52 11.10
N ARG A 44 -8.32 8.30 10.16
CA ARG A 44 -9.30 7.22 10.27
C ARG A 44 -8.57 5.87 10.45
N PRO A 45 -8.91 5.05 11.46
CA PRO A 45 -8.33 3.74 11.62
C PRO A 45 -8.49 2.86 10.37
N THR A 46 -7.49 2.02 10.12
CA THR A 46 -7.48 0.99 9.08
C THR A 46 -6.72 -0.20 9.63
N GLU A 47 -7.05 -1.40 9.13
CA GLU A 47 -6.57 -2.68 9.67
C GLU A 47 -5.79 -3.47 8.61
N ASP A 48 -5.35 -2.78 7.57
CA ASP A 48 -4.78 -3.32 6.36
C ASP A 48 -3.78 -2.33 5.73
N ILE A 49 -2.85 -2.90 4.96
CA ILE A 49 -1.84 -2.17 4.19
C ILE A 49 -2.08 -2.41 2.71
N ASP A 50 -2.27 -1.34 1.95
CA ASP A 50 -2.42 -1.41 0.49
C ASP A 50 -1.07 -1.15 -0.19
N CYS A 51 -0.71 -2.03 -1.13
CA CYS A 51 0.54 -1.97 -1.87
C CYS A 51 0.30 -2.15 -3.37
N LEU A 52 1.09 -1.43 -4.15
CA LEU A 52 1.20 -1.60 -5.58
C LEU A 52 2.56 -2.20 -5.93
N LEU A 53 2.54 -3.23 -6.78
CA LEU A 53 3.71 -3.76 -7.49
C LEU A 53 3.45 -3.64 -8.98
N ASN A 54 4.48 -3.39 -9.80
CA ASN A 54 4.31 -3.17 -11.24
C ASN A 54 4.91 -4.33 -12.05
N PRO A 55 4.17 -5.43 -12.24
CA PRO A 55 4.67 -6.57 -12.98
C PRO A 55 4.60 -6.28 -14.49
N ARG A 56 5.63 -6.66 -15.24
CA ARG A 56 5.71 -6.45 -16.70
C ARG A 56 5.00 -7.51 -17.52
N SER A 57 4.68 -8.65 -16.91
CA SER A 57 4.00 -9.78 -17.57
C SER A 57 3.34 -10.70 -16.54
N ALA A 58 2.54 -11.67 -16.99
CA ALA A 58 1.98 -12.70 -16.11
C ALA A 58 3.07 -13.58 -15.47
N PHE A 59 4.15 -13.87 -16.21
CA PHE A 59 5.30 -14.60 -15.67
C PHE A 59 6.03 -13.81 -14.57
N ASP A 60 6.10 -12.49 -14.72
CA ASP A 60 6.63 -11.61 -13.70
C ASP A 60 5.76 -11.63 -12.44
N LEU A 61 4.42 -11.59 -12.60
CA LEU A 61 3.49 -11.71 -11.47
C LEU A 61 3.65 -13.03 -10.70
N TYR A 62 3.85 -14.15 -11.39
CA TYR A 62 4.09 -15.44 -10.72
C TYR A 62 5.40 -15.45 -9.91
N GLN A 63 6.49 -14.88 -10.46
CA GLN A 63 7.74 -14.73 -9.73
C GLN A 63 7.57 -13.82 -8.51
N TRP A 64 6.81 -12.74 -8.65
CA TRP A 64 6.45 -11.88 -7.53
C TRP A 64 5.76 -12.63 -6.39
N GLU A 65 4.82 -13.51 -6.71
CA GLU A 65 4.16 -14.34 -5.69
C GLU A 65 5.16 -15.23 -4.93
N GLN A 66 6.09 -15.87 -5.65
CA GLN A 66 7.14 -16.68 -5.02
C GLN A 66 8.09 -15.84 -4.15
N GLU A 67 8.48 -14.65 -4.62
CA GLU A 67 9.33 -13.73 -3.87
C GLU A 67 8.63 -13.24 -2.59
N LEU A 68 7.32 -12.96 -2.65
CA LEU A 68 6.51 -12.60 -1.48
C LEU A 68 6.43 -13.75 -0.46
N GLU A 69 6.18 -14.98 -0.93
CA GLU A 69 6.18 -16.18 -0.07
C GLU A 69 7.53 -16.39 0.60
N ALA A 70 8.63 -16.22 -0.14
CA ALA A 70 9.99 -16.27 0.41
C ALA A 70 10.26 -15.17 1.45
N CYS A 71 9.56 -14.03 1.34
CA CYS A 71 9.59 -12.95 2.32
C CYS A 71 8.65 -13.20 3.53
N GLY A 72 7.97 -14.35 3.58
CA GLY A 72 7.08 -14.72 4.69
C GLY A 72 5.65 -14.21 4.55
N PHE A 73 5.27 -13.66 3.40
CA PHE A 73 3.86 -13.36 3.12
C PHE A 73 3.12 -14.65 2.81
N THR A 74 1.90 -14.77 3.32
CA THR A 74 1.04 -15.92 3.07
C THR A 74 -0.24 -15.49 2.38
N ARG A 75 -0.71 -16.29 1.43
CA ARG A 75 -1.98 -16.02 0.73
C ARG A 75 -3.15 -16.05 1.71
N ASN A 76 -4.11 -15.13 1.52
CA ASN A 76 -5.41 -15.18 2.17
C ASN A 76 -6.52 -15.43 1.13
N PRO A 77 -6.87 -16.71 0.85
CA PRO A 77 -7.85 -17.03 -0.19
C PRO A 77 -9.23 -16.42 0.06
N ALA A 78 -9.61 -16.21 1.33
CA ALA A 78 -10.90 -15.62 1.69
C ALA A 78 -11.01 -14.12 1.32
N GLY A 79 -9.88 -13.44 1.14
CA GLY A 79 -9.82 -12.03 0.74
C GLY A 79 -9.65 -11.80 -0.77
N GLY A 80 -9.57 -12.86 -1.57
CA GLY A 80 -9.42 -12.78 -3.02
C GLY A 80 -7.98 -12.60 -3.51
N PRO A 81 -7.78 -12.34 -4.82
CA PRO A 81 -6.47 -12.44 -5.48
C PRO A 81 -5.40 -11.44 -5.02
N ALA A 82 -5.80 -10.31 -4.42
CA ALA A 82 -4.85 -9.34 -3.86
C ALA A 82 -4.56 -9.57 -2.38
N ALA A 83 -5.24 -10.49 -1.70
CA ALA A 83 -5.16 -10.62 -0.26
C ALA A 83 -3.99 -11.50 0.19
N TRP A 84 -3.18 -10.92 1.07
CA TRP A 84 -2.06 -11.55 1.74
C TRP A 84 -2.12 -11.26 3.25
N HIS A 85 -1.39 -12.06 4.02
CA HIS A 85 -1.02 -11.74 5.39
C HIS A 85 0.50 -11.66 5.50
N TYR A 86 0.95 -10.72 6.31
CA TYR A 86 2.29 -10.72 6.88
C TYR A 86 2.14 -10.68 8.40
N GLU A 87 2.49 -11.78 9.05
CA GLU A 87 2.15 -12.03 10.46
C GLU A 87 0.63 -11.90 10.69
N ASP A 88 0.17 -11.01 11.56
CA ASP A 88 -1.23 -10.72 11.85
C ASP A 88 -1.80 -9.56 11.00
N ILE A 89 -0.99 -8.96 10.12
CA ILE A 89 -1.38 -7.79 9.33
C ILE A 89 -1.91 -8.22 7.96
N ARG A 90 -3.11 -7.73 7.61
CA ARG A 90 -3.67 -7.89 6.26
C ARG A 90 -2.96 -6.96 5.28
N VAL A 91 -2.56 -7.50 4.14
CA VAL A 91 -1.88 -6.74 3.09
C VAL A 91 -2.59 -6.99 1.77
N LEU A 92 -3.07 -5.93 1.12
CA LEU A 92 -3.64 -5.99 -0.23
C LEU A 92 -2.57 -5.56 -1.23
N ILE A 93 -2.20 -6.46 -2.14
CA ILE A 93 -1.13 -6.24 -3.11
C ILE A 93 -1.71 -6.40 -4.52
N ALA A 94 -1.61 -5.36 -5.35
CA ALA A 94 -2.19 -5.36 -6.69
C ALA A 94 -1.33 -4.62 -7.73
N PRO A 95 -1.48 -4.96 -9.03
CA PRO A 95 -0.98 -4.12 -10.12
C PRO A 95 -1.70 -2.77 -10.21
N PRO A 96 -1.05 -1.68 -10.68
CA PRO A 96 -1.66 -0.33 -10.74
C PRO A 96 -2.94 -0.24 -11.58
N LYS A 97 -3.01 -0.99 -12.70
CA LYS A 97 -4.19 -1.04 -13.59
C LYS A 97 -5.34 -1.92 -13.06
N SER A 98 -5.18 -2.51 -11.89
CA SER A 98 -6.08 -3.54 -11.39
C SER A 98 -7.19 -2.95 -10.48
N PRO A 99 -8.44 -3.44 -10.58
CA PRO A 99 -9.50 -3.10 -9.63
C PRO A 99 -9.39 -3.88 -8.31
N LEU A 100 -8.34 -4.70 -8.11
CA LEU A 100 -8.25 -5.62 -6.97
C LEU A 100 -8.11 -4.95 -5.60
N LEU A 101 -7.82 -3.65 -5.53
CA LEU A 101 -7.91 -2.86 -4.28
C LEU A 101 -9.33 -2.28 -4.03
N GLY A 102 -10.34 -2.91 -4.64
CA GLY A 102 -11.76 -2.58 -4.50
C GLY A 102 -12.33 -1.66 -5.58
N TYR A 103 -11.48 -0.98 -6.36
CA TYR A 103 -11.88 -0.15 -7.49
C TYR A 103 -10.68 0.11 -8.42
N ALA A 104 -10.94 0.45 -9.69
CA ALA A 104 -9.89 0.89 -10.60
C ALA A 104 -9.56 2.37 -10.33
N ASN A 105 -8.27 2.71 -10.28
CA ASN A 105 -7.83 4.08 -10.03
C ASN A 105 -6.95 4.58 -11.19
N ARG A 106 -7.46 5.54 -11.96
CA ARG A 106 -6.79 6.05 -13.17
C ARG A 106 -5.42 6.69 -12.88
N TRP A 107 -5.17 7.11 -11.65
CA TRP A 107 -3.95 7.81 -11.26
C TRP A 107 -2.81 6.88 -10.88
N TYR A 108 -3.08 5.59 -10.60
CA TYR A 108 -2.07 4.70 -10.00
C TYR A 108 -0.86 4.44 -10.87
N GLU A 109 -1.02 4.29 -12.19
CA GLU A 109 0.14 4.05 -13.07
C GLU A 109 1.13 5.21 -13.05
N GLU A 110 0.62 6.42 -13.27
CA GLU A 110 1.45 7.63 -13.29
C GLU A 110 2.01 7.90 -11.89
N ALA A 111 1.20 7.72 -10.85
CA ALA A 111 1.61 7.92 -9.46
C ALA A 111 2.72 6.95 -9.03
N VAL A 112 2.73 5.71 -9.53
CA VAL A 112 3.81 4.73 -9.28
C VAL A 112 5.10 5.16 -9.96
N PHE A 113 5.04 5.75 -11.14
CA PHE A 113 6.21 6.32 -11.83
C PHE A 113 6.82 7.48 -11.04
N HIS A 114 5.98 8.35 -10.48
CA HIS A 114 6.37 9.49 -9.64
C HIS A 114 6.58 9.16 -8.15
N ALA A 115 6.37 7.91 -7.73
CA ALA A 115 6.45 7.54 -6.32
C ALA A 115 7.88 7.73 -5.77
N HIS A 116 7.99 8.43 -4.65
CA HIS A 116 9.26 8.80 -4.04
C HIS A 116 9.48 8.04 -2.74
N PHE A 117 10.74 7.93 -2.31
CA PHE A 117 11.09 7.31 -1.05
C PHE A 117 10.80 8.23 0.13
N HIS A 118 10.07 7.72 1.12
CA HIS A 118 9.81 8.34 2.41
C HIS A 118 10.47 7.52 3.52
N GLN A 119 11.13 8.18 4.47
CA GLN A 119 11.75 7.53 5.61
C GLN A 119 10.70 7.34 6.71
N LEU A 120 10.37 6.09 7.07
CA LEU A 120 9.50 5.84 8.22
C LEU A 120 10.21 6.27 9.52
N PRO A 121 9.48 6.82 10.51
CA PRO A 121 10.07 7.23 11.79
C PRO A 121 10.77 6.09 12.54
N SER A 122 10.24 4.88 12.40
CA SER A 122 10.84 3.64 12.87
C SER A 122 10.67 2.61 11.75
N GLY A 123 11.75 2.27 11.04
CA GLY A 123 11.71 1.26 9.97
C GLY A 123 12.46 1.67 8.69
N PRO A 124 12.32 0.88 7.63
CA PRO A 124 12.99 1.12 6.37
C PRO A 124 12.35 2.29 5.59
N ARG A 125 13.03 2.71 4.50
CA ARG A 125 12.46 3.65 3.54
C ARG A 125 11.43 2.92 2.68
N ILE A 126 10.24 3.49 2.58
CA ILE A 126 9.17 2.99 1.71
C ILE A 126 8.96 3.94 0.54
N ARG A 127 8.34 3.47 -0.55
CA ARG A 127 7.87 4.37 -1.62
C ARG A 127 6.41 4.71 -1.40
N ILE A 128 6.07 5.98 -1.53
CA ILE A 128 4.70 6.49 -1.47
C ILE A 128 4.46 7.46 -2.63
N PHE A 129 3.21 7.78 -2.89
CA PHE A 129 2.87 8.79 -3.89
C PHE A 129 3.33 10.19 -3.48
N GLU A 130 3.59 11.05 -4.46
CA GLU A 130 3.64 12.48 -4.17
C GLU A 130 2.27 12.97 -3.68
N PRO A 131 2.20 14.03 -2.85
CA PRO A 131 0.95 14.50 -2.27
C PRO A 131 -0.17 14.76 -3.29
N ALA A 132 0.16 15.30 -4.47
CA ALA A 132 -0.82 15.56 -5.53
C ALA A 132 -1.47 14.28 -6.05
N TYR A 133 -0.68 13.23 -6.29
CA TYR A 133 -1.18 11.92 -6.72
C TYR A 133 -1.96 11.21 -5.62
N PHE A 134 -1.53 11.34 -4.36
CA PHE A 134 -2.28 10.82 -3.21
C PHE A 134 -3.69 11.43 -3.13
N VAL A 135 -3.79 12.76 -3.22
CA VAL A 135 -5.08 13.47 -3.23
C VAL A 135 -5.93 13.05 -4.43
N ALA A 136 -5.35 13.00 -5.63
CA ALA A 136 -6.07 12.57 -6.83
C ALA A 136 -6.60 11.13 -6.70
N ALA A 137 -5.80 10.21 -6.15
CA ALA A 137 -6.20 8.84 -5.90
C ALA A 137 -7.33 8.73 -4.86
N LYS A 138 -7.32 9.57 -3.82
CA LYS A 138 -8.39 9.63 -2.80
C LYS A 138 -9.69 10.20 -3.37
N LEU A 139 -9.61 11.22 -4.23
CA LEU A 139 -10.77 11.77 -4.93
C LEU A 139 -11.40 10.74 -5.87
N GLU A 140 -10.60 9.97 -6.61
CA GLU A 140 -11.13 8.87 -7.43
C GLU A 140 -11.82 7.81 -6.56
N ALA A 141 -11.25 7.48 -5.39
CA ALA A 141 -11.87 6.57 -4.43
C ALA A 141 -13.26 7.08 -3.99
N LEU A 142 -13.34 8.36 -3.65
CA LEU A 142 -14.59 9.01 -3.25
C LEU A 142 -15.63 8.98 -4.37
N LEU A 143 -15.24 9.20 -5.62
CA LEU A 143 -16.16 9.17 -6.76
C LEU A 143 -16.68 7.75 -7.06
N GLN A 144 -15.85 6.72 -6.89
CA GLN A 144 -16.19 5.34 -7.25
C GLN A 144 -16.96 4.61 -6.13
N ARG A 145 -16.58 4.83 -4.88
CA ARG A 145 -17.14 4.09 -3.71
C ARG A 145 -17.52 4.98 -2.53
N GLY A 146 -17.43 6.31 -2.67
CA GLY A 146 -17.79 7.23 -1.59
C GLY A 146 -19.26 7.16 -1.22
N GLY A 147 -19.55 7.47 0.05
CA GLY A 147 -20.92 7.45 0.59
C GLY A 147 -21.43 6.05 0.96
N GLN A 148 -20.57 5.03 0.90
CA GLN A 148 -20.86 3.67 1.37
C GLN A 148 -20.05 3.27 2.63
N ASP A 149 -19.25 4.21 3.16
CA ASP A 149 -18.39 4.06 4.34
C ASP A 149 -18.97 4.79 5.56
#